data_AF-A0A9E5Q4E8-F1
#
_entry.id   AF-A0A9E5Q4E8-F1
#
_cell.length_a   1.000
_cell.length_b   1.000
_cell.length_c   1.000
_cell.angle_alpha   90.00
_cell.angle_beta   90.00
_cell.angle_gamma   90.00
#
_symmetry.space_group_name_H-M   'P 1'
#
loop_
_entity.id
_entity.type
_entity.pdbx_description
1 polymer ?
#
loop_
_entity_poly.entity_id
_entity_poly.type
_entity_poly.pdbx_seq_one_letter_code
_entity_poly.pdbx_strand_id
1 'polypeptide(L)' 'MGCELEKDMSGLVQNLETDIPRAFESEDYDTEQENVQKKFQQKRQDLFSNLEDKASEKGFRLLQTPRGIVLAPVVDGE' A
#
# COMPACT_ATOMS: atom_id res chain seq x y z
N MET A 1 -44.43 -14.38 10.84
CA MET A 1 -43.36 -15.23 10.27
C MET A 1 -42.76 -14.65 9.00
N GLY A 2 -43.37 -14.73 7.80
CA GLY A 2 -42.73 -14.19 6.56
C GLY A 2 -42.50 -12.67 6.56
N CYS A 3 -43.52 -11.90 6.97
CA CYS A 3 -43.42 -10.43 7.06
C CYS A 3 -42.56 -9.92 8.22
N GLU A 4 -42.28 -10.74 9.23
CA GLU A 4 -41.36 -10.36 10.31
C GLU A 4 -39.92 -10.53 9.83
N LEU A 5 -39.60 -11.66 9.22
CA LEU A 5 -38.27 -11.91 8.66
C LEU A 5 -37.89 -10.86 7.61
N GLU A 6 -38.83 -10.45 6.76
CA GLU A 6 -38.59 -9.40 5.75
C GLU A 6 -38.27 -8.04 6.38
N LYS A 7 -38.96 -7.66 7.48
CA LYS A 7 -38.65 -6.45 8.24
C LYS A 7 -37.31 -6.55 8.95
N ASP A 8 -37.01 -7.68 9.56
CA ASP A 8 -35.73 -7.91 10.27
C ASP A 8 -34.55 -7.83 9.30
N MET A 9 -34.67 -8.43 8.12
CA MET A 9 -33.65 -8.36 7.06
C MET A 9 -33.49 -6.94 6.53
N SER A 10 -34.58 -6.19 6.36
CA SER A 10 -34.51 -4.79 5.94
C SER A 10 -33.80 -3.91 6.98
N GLY A 11 -34.09 -4.13 8.26
CA GLY A 11 -33.41 -3.44 9.37
C GLY A 11 -31.93 -3.82 9.46
N LEU A 12 -31.58 -5.08 9.23
CA LEU A 12 -30.19 -5.52 9.19
C LEU A 12 -29.41 -4.82 8.08
N VAL A 13 -29.97 -4.72 6.87
CA VAL A 13 -29.33 -4.02 5.75
C VAL A 13 -29.12 -2.55 6.08
N GLN A 14 -30.13 -1.86 6.63
CA GLN A 14 -30.00 -0.46 7.04
C GLN A 14 -28.92 -0.24 8.11
N ASN A 15 -28.80 -1.16 9.07
CA ASN A 15 -27.75 -1.09 10.08
C ASN A 15 -26.36 -1.28 9.45
N LEU A 16 -26.21 -2.26 8.56
CA LEU A 16 -24.94 -2.53 7.87
C LEU A 16 -24.50 -1.37 6.97
N GLU A 17 -25.43 -0.67 6.34
CA GLU A 17 -25.13 0.54 5.55
C GLU A 17 -24.43 1.63 6.38
N THR A 18 -24.67 1.65 7.70
CA THR A 18 -24.04 2.61 8.61
C THR A 18 -22.82 2.02 9.31
N ASP A 19 -22.92 0.78 9.77
CA ASP A 19 -21.89 0.16 10.61
C ASP A 19 -20.65 -0.24 9.81
N ILE A 20 -20.82 -0.64 8.54
CA ILE A 20 -19.68 -0.99 7.68
C ILE A 20 -18.77 0.24 7.45
N PRO A 21 -19.25 1.39 6.94
CA PRO A 21 -18.40 2.57 6.79
C PRO A 21 -17.75 3.01 8.11
N ARG A 22 -18.50 2.98 9.21
CA ARG A 22 -17.97 3.34 10.54
C ARG A 22 -16.82 2.43 10.99
N ALA A 23 -16.89 1.13 10.67
CA ALA A 23 -15.79 0.21 10.97
C ALA A 23 -14.51 0.55 10.18
N PHE A 24 -14.65 1.08 8.95
CA PHE A 24 -13.52 1.57 8.14
C PHE A 24 -12.99 2.94 8.58
N GLU A 25 -13.74 3.69 9.39
CA GLU A 25 -13.30 4.95 10.02
C GLU A 25 -12.68 4.72 11.41
N SER A 26 -12.49 3.46 11.81
CA SER A 26 -11.89 3.13 13.10
C SER A 26 -10.37 3.33 13.11
N GLU A 27 -9.84 3.78 14.25
CA GLU A 27 -8.41 3.93 14.47
C GLU A 27 -7.64 2.61 14.27
N ASP A 28 -8.26 1.48 14.62
CA ASP A 28 -7.70 0.15 14.40
C ASP A 28 -7.51 -0.14 12.89
N TYR A 29 -8.50 0.20 12.06
CA TYR A 29 -8.42 0.04 10.61
C TYR A 29 -7.31 0.92 10.01
N ASP A 30 -7.27 2.20 10.41
CA ASP A 30 -6.22 3.13 9.97
C ASP A 30 -4.82 2.65 10.36
N THR A 31 -4.67 2.15 11.59
CA THR A 31 -3.41 1.60 12.09
C THR A 31 -2.96 0.39 11.26
N GLU A 32 -3.86 -0.54 10.96
CA GLU A 32 -3.52 -1.69 10.12
C GLU A 32 -3.21 -1.28 8.68
N GLN A 33 -3.95 -0.31 8.14
CA GLN A 33 -3.66 0.24 6.82
C GLN A 33 -2.26 0.87 6.77
N GLU A 34 -1.88 1.65 7.78
CA GLU A 34 -0.52 2.19 7.89
C GLU A 34 0.53 1.09 8.01
N ASN A 35 0.28 0.06 8.82
CA ASN A 35 1.20 -1.06 9.00
C ASN A 35 1.44 -1.79 7.68
N VAL A 36 0.39 -2.00 6.88
CA VAL A 36 0.50 -2.57 5.54
C VAL A 36 1.33 -1.66 4.63
N GLN A 37 1.04 -0.35 4.61
CA GLN A 37 1.81 0.60 3.80
C GLN A 37 3.29 0.62 4.19
N LYS A 38 3.61 0.67 5.49
CA LYS A 38 4.99 0.64 6.01
C LYS A 38 5.73 -0.62 5.56
N LYS A 39 5.09 -1.80 5.65
CA LYS A 39 5.67 -3.07 5.15
C LYS A 39 6.02 -3.01 3.67
N PHE A 40 5.13 -2.46 2.83
CA PHE A 40 5.39 -2.32 1.40
C PHE A 40 6.49 -1.30 1.09
N GLN A 41 6.51 -0.17 1.80
CA GLN A 41 7.56 0.84 1.64
C GLN A 41 8.93 0.28 2.01
N GLN A 42 9.03 -0.44 3.13
CA GLN A 42 10.28 -1.04 3.58
C GLN A 42 10.77 -2.11 2.60
N LYS A 43 9.89 -3.03 2.17
CA LYS A 43 10.24 -4.02 1.15
C LYS A 43 10.71 -3.38 -0.16
N ARG A 44 10.08 -2.29 -0.59
CA ARG A 44 10.49 -1.54 -1.78
C ARG A 44 11.88 -0.93 -1.57
N GLN A 45 12.14 -0.31 -0.43
CA GLN A 45 13.44 0.27 -0.10
C GLN A 45 14.55 -0.78 -0.10
N ASP A 46 14.32 -1.93 0.51
CA ASP A 46 15.29 -3.04 0.53
C ASP A 46 15.61 -3.52 -0.89
N LEU A 47 14.59 -3.70 -1.74
CA LEU A 47 14.79 -4.12 -3.13
C LEU A 47 15.55 -3.07 -3.94
N PHE A 48 15.29 -1.79 -3.72
CA PHE A 48 16.01 -0.70 -4.39
C PHE A 48 17.46 -0.62 -3.93
N SER A 49 17.73 -0.69 -2.62
CA SER A 49 19.10 -0.70 -2.09
C SER A 49 19.91 -1.85 -2.72
N ASN A 50 19.35 -3.07 -2.72
CA ASN A 50 20.00 -4.22 -3.34
C ASN A 50 20.23 -4.03 -4.86
N LEU A 51 19.38 -3.28 -5.55
CA LEU A 51 19.54 -2.99 -6.97
C LEU A 51 20.61 -1.91 -7.20
N GLU A 52 20.67 -0.88 -6.34
CA GLU A 52 21.71 0.15 -6.35
C GLU A 52 23.09 -0.45 -6.10
N ASP A 53 23.22 -1.33 -5.11
CA ASP A 53 24.47 -2.02 -4.80
C ASP A 53 25.00 -2.79 -6.02
N LYS A 54 24.13 -3.58 -6.67
CA LYS A 54 24.46 -4.34 -7.89
C LYS A 54 24.79 -3.46 -9.09
N ALA A 55 24.14 -2.30 -9.20
CA ALA A 55 24.43 -1.34 -10.26
C ALA A 55 25.80 -0.69 -10.02
N SER A 56 26.08 -0.28 -8.79
CA SER A 56 27.33 0.35 -8.36
C SER A 56 28.54 -0.57 -8.58
N GLU A 57 28.40 -1.86 -8.21
CA GLU A 57 29.41 -2.90 -8.50
C GLU A 57 29.78 -3.01 -9.99
N LYS A 58 28.86 -2.64 -10.87
CA LYS A 58 29.03 -2.68 -12.32
C LYS A 58 29.35 -1.32 -12.95
N GLY A 59 29.56 -0.28 -12.13
CA GLY A 59 29.84 1.08 -12.59
C GLY A 59 28.62 1.82 -13.11
N PHE A 60 27.42 1.49 -12.61
CA PHE A 60 26.17 2.16 -12.96
C PHE A 60 25.48 2.76 -11.73
N ARG A 61 24.71 3.83 -11.93
CA ARG A 61 23.79 4.43 -10.96
C ARG A 61 22.35 4.21 -11.39
N LEU A 62 21.44 4.09 -10.42
CA LEU A 62 20.01 4.16 -10.67
C LEU A 62 19.53 5.60 -10.45
N LEU A 63 18.74 6.09 -11.41
CA LEU A 63 18.12 7.40 -11.36
C LEU A 63 16.60 7.22 -11.35
N GLN A 64 15.95 7.81 -10.36
CA GLN A 64 14.49 7.91 -10.35
C GLN A 64 14.06 9.12 -11.17
N THR A 65 13.22 8.89 -12.16
CA THR A 65 12.61 9.94 -12.98
C THR A 65 11.10 9.86 -12.87
N PRO A 66 10.35 10.92 -13.23
CA PRO A 66 8.89 10.87 -13.28
C PRO A 66 8.32 9.77 -14.20
N ARG A 67 9.12 9.28 -15.17
CA ARG A 67 8.74 8.18 -16.08
C ARG A 67 9.13 6.79 -15.56
N GLY A 68 9.84 6.70 -14.44
CA GLY A 68 10.30 5.44 -13.85
C GLY A 68 11.80 5.44 -13.52
N ILE A 69 12.37 4.24 -13.45
CA ILE A 69 13.77 4.02 -13.07
C ILE A 69 14.62 3.92 -14.34
N VAL A 70 15.72 4.65 -14.40
CA VAL A 70 16.73 4.56 -15.47
C VAL A 70 18.09 4.22 -14.89
N LEU A 71 18.86 3.44 -15.64
CA LEU A 71 20.24 3.07 -15.31
C LEU A 71 21.20 3.97 -16.11
N ALA A 72 22.13 4.64 -15.44
CA ALA A 72 23.13 5.50 -16.08
C ALA A 72 24.56 5.04 -15.72
N PRO A 73 25.52 5.05 -16.66
CA PRO A 73 26.91 4.74 -16.36
C PRO A 73 27.54 5.83 -15.49
N VAL A 74 28.41 5.44 -14.56
CA VAL A 74 29.25 6.36 -13.79
C VAL A 74 30.48 6.66 -14.64
N VAL A 75 30.42 7.76 -15.40
CA VAL A 75 31.57 8.30 -16.12
C VAL A 75 32.00 9.54 -15.35
N ASP A 76 33.22 9.52 -14.82
CA ASP A 76 33.88 10.61 -14.07
C ASP A 76 33.53 10.83 -12.58
N GLY A 77 33.39 9.76 -11.80
CA GLY A 77 33.56 9.86 -10.33
C GLY A 77 32.54 10.71 -9.57
N GLU A 78 31.43 11.09 -10.22
CA GLU A 78 30.20 11.64 -9.65
C GLU A 78 28.96 10.99 -10.27
#